data_AF-A0A7S2GDP9-F1
#
_entry.id   AF-A0A7S2GDP9-F1
#
_cell.length_a   1.000
_cell.length_b   1.000
_cell.length_c   1.000
_cell.angle_alpha   90.00
_cell.angle_beta   90.00
_cell.angle_gamma   90.00
#
_symmetry.space_group_name_H-M   'P 1'
#
loop_
_entity.id
_entity.type
_entity.pdbx_description
1 polymer ?
#
loop_
_entity_poly.entity_id
_entity_poly.type
_entity_poly.pdbx_seq_one_letter_code
_entity_poly.pdbx_strand_id
1 'polypeptide(L)'
;TGGKVRQLKKYSELFSRHADTDSLILESHAHMIYNPSSGKAAMTELASALRAPELRDRPLIIAGFSIGAYLFGILQNVLREEYPSDDHVNGRIRCLVLDSPV
;
A
#
# COMPACT_ATOMS: atom_id res chain seq x y z
N THR A 1 4.71 -18.20 -9.31
CA THR A 1 4.38 -18.20 -7.86
C THR A 1 5.61 -18.56 -7.03
N GLY A 2 6.60 -17.65 -6.99
CA GLY A 2 7.82 -17.83 -6.19
C GLY A 2 8.81 -16.68 -6.41
N GLY A 3 9.00 -16.25 -7.66
CA GLY A 3 9.88 -15.12 -8.01
C GLY A 3 9.37 -13.75 -7.52
N LYS A 4 8.07 -13.45 -7.67
CA LYS A 4 7.49 -12.15 -7.28
C LYS A 4 7.50 -11.92 -5.76
N VAL A 5 7.14 -12.95 -4.96
CA VAL A 5 7.23 -12.90 -3.49
C VAL A 5 8.69 -12.74 -3.04
N ARG A 6 9.64 -13.40 -3.73
CA ARG A 6 11.08 -13.24 -3.45
C ARG A 6 11.57 -11.81 -3.73
N GLN A 7 11.05 -11.15 -4.76
CA GLN A 7 11.40 -9.75 -5.06
C GLN A 7 10.81 -8.79 -4.02
N LEU A 8 9.54 -8.96 -3.64
CA LEU A 8 8.92 -8.16 -2.56
C LEU A 8 9.67 -8.33 -1.23
N LYS A 9 10.08 -9.56 -0.89
CA LYS A 9 10.92 -9.81 0.29
C LYS A 9 12.28 -9.13 0.21
N LYS A 10 12.93 -9.10 -0.96
CA LYS A 10 14.20 -8.37 -1.14
C LYS A 10 14.05 -6.86 -0.91
N TYR A 11 12.96 -6.25 -1.38
CA TYR A 11 12.70 -4.84 -1.13
C TYR A 11 12.39 -4.57 0.34
N SER A 12 11.56 -5.40 0.97
CA SER A 12 11.32 -5.35 2.41
C SER A 12 12.64 -5.44 3.20
N GLU A 13 13.49 -6.43 2.91
CA GLU A 13 14.81 -6.57 3.52
C GLU A 13 15.71 -5.35 3.29
N LEU A 14 15.65 -4.73 2.11
CA LEU A 14 16.45 -3.54 1.81
C LEU A 14 15.98 -2.34 2.65
N PHE A 15 14.67 -2.12 2.75
CA PHE A 15 14.12 -1.05 3.58
C PHE A 15 14.39 -1.31 5.07
N SER A 16 14.17 -2.54 5.57
CA SER A 16 14.46 -2.91 6.95
C SER A 16 15.93 -2.70 7.32
N ARG A 17 16.87 -3.03 6.42
CA ARG A 17 18.31 -2.91 6.69
C ARG A 17 18.83 -1.47 6.70
N HIS A 18 18.20 -0.57 5.95
CA HIS A 18 18.73 0.77 5.72
C HIS A 18 17.92 1.90 6.35
N ALA A 19 16.66 1.66 6.69
CA ALA A 19 15.74 2.72 7.11
C ALA A 19 15.03 2.45 8.45
N ASP A 20 15.36 1.36 9.16
CA ASP A 20 14.68 0.95 10.41
C ASP A 20 13.14 0.98 10.26
N THR A 21 12.66 0.40 9.15
CA THR A 21 11.25 0.44 8.78
C THR A 21 10.57 -0.90 9.04
N ASP A 22 9.41 -0.84 9.71
CA ASP A 22 8.44 -1.92 9.65
C ASP A 22 7.84 -2.01 8.25
N SER A 23 7.72 -3.23 7.73
CA SER A 23 7.23 -3.47 6.37
C SER A 23 5.89 -4.20 6.39
N LEU A 24 4.88 -3.58 5.80
CA LEU A 24 3.61 -4.23 5.47
C LEU A 24 3.62 -4.59 3.98
N ILE A 25 3.54 -5.89 3.68
CA ILE A 25 3.55 -6.41 2.30
C ILE A 25 2.14 -6.83 1.92
N LEU A 26 1.60 -6.20 0.88
CA LEU A 26 0.35 -6.61 0.27
C LEU A 26 0.65 -7.47 -0.97
N GLU A 27 0.29 -8.75 -0.91
CA GLU A 27 0.35 -9.61 -2.09
C GLU A 27 -0.87 -9.35 -2.98
N SER A 28 -0.64 -8.80 -4.18
CA SER A 28 -1.70 -8.59 -5.16
C SER A 28 -2.13 -9.91 -5.79
N HIS A 29 -3.42 -10.22 -5.74
CA HIS A 29 -4.00 -11.36 -6.44
C HIS A 29 -4.79 -10.90 -7.67
N ALA A 30 -4.87 -11.76 -8.69
CA ALA A 30 -5.57 -11.46 -9.94
C ALA A 30 -7.03 -10.99 -9.73
N HIS A 31 -7.73 -11.56 -8.75
CA HIS A 31 -9.11 -11.19 -8.46
C HIS A 31 -9.27 -9.76 -7.93
N MET A 32 -8.24 -9.17 -7.31
CA MET A 32 -8.27 -7.77 -6.86
C MET A 32 -8.26 -6.77 -8.02
N ILE A 33 -7.93 -7.26 -9.22
CA ILE A 33 -7.79 -6.48 -10.45
C ILE A 33 -9.02 -6.68 -11.32
N TYR A 34 -9.37 -7.94 -11.56
CA TYR A 34 -10.50 -8.30 -12.43
C TYR A 34 -11.85 -8.08 -11.75
N ASN A 35 -11.90 -8.04 -10.42
CA ASN A 35 -13.09 -7.68 -9.66
C ASN A 35 -12.83 -6.39 -8.85
N PRO A 36 -13.32 -5.23 -9.33
CA PRO A 36 -13.12 -3.95 -8.66
C PRO A 36 -13.59 -3.94 -7.19
N SER A 37 -14.65 -4.69 -6.87
CA SER A 37 -15.16 -4.77 -5.49
C SER A 37 -14.16 -5.42 -4.54
N SER A 38 -13.43 -6.44 -5.00
CA SER A 38 -12.40 -7.11 -4.19
C SER A 38 -11.17 -6.22 -3.98
N GLY A 39 -10.75 -5.49 -5.02
CA GLY A 39 -9.68 -4.49 -4.90
C GLY A 39 -10.04 -3.39 -3.91
N LYS A 40 -11.27 -2.86 -4.00
CA LYS A 40 -11.78 -1.87 -3.05
C LYS A 40 -11.80 -2.41 -1.61
N ALA A 41 -12.36 -3.59 -1.37
CA ALA A 41 -12.42 -4.18 -0.04
C ALA A 41 -11.04 -4.33 0.62
N ALA A 42 -10.06 -4.86 -0.12
CA ALA A 42 -8.69 -4.97 0.38
C ALA A 42 -8.05 -3.61 0.69
N MET A 43 -8.34 -2.59 -0.12
CA MET A 43 -7.82 -1.24 0.12
C MET A 43 -8.53 -0.54 1.27
N THR A 44 -9.81 -0.83 1.52
CA THR A 44 -10.54 -0.39 2.72
C THR A 44 -9.92 -0.98 3.98
N GLU A 45 -9.58 -2.27 3.98
CA GLU A 45 -8.87 -2.89 5.11
C GLU A 45 -7.48 -2.24 5.35
N LEU A 46 -6.71 -2.01 4.28
CA LEU A 46 -5.43 -1.32 4.38
C LEU A 46 -5.59 0.13 4.90
N ALA A 47 -6.58 0.87 4.40
CA ALA A 47 -6.88 2.22 4.86
C ALA A 47 -7.22 2.25 6.35
N SER A 48 -8.03 1.27 6.82
CA SER A 48 -8.35 1.11 8.24
C SER A 48 -7.10 0.83 9.07
N ALA A 49 -6.25 -0.10 8.63
CA ALA A 49 -5.00 -0.43 9.32
C ALA A 49 -4.05 0.79 9.44
N LEU A 50 -3.88 1.56 8.36
CA LEU A 50 -3.02 2.76 8.36
C LEU A 50 -3.52 3.88 9.29
N ARG A 51 -4.80 3.81 9.70
CA ARG A 51 -5.44 4.77 10.62
C ARG A 51 -5.55 4.24 12.05
N ALA A 52 -5.20 2.97 12.29
CA ALA A 52 -5.16 2.39 13.62
C ALA A 52 -4.18 3.17 14.53
N PRO A 53 -4.44 3.32 15.84
CA PRO A 53 -3.65 4.15 16.75
C PRO A 53 -2.14 3.89 16.68
N GLU A 54 -1.74 2.65 16.45
CA GLU A 54 -0.34 2.20 16.42
C GLU A 54 0.40 2.68 15.16
N LEU A 55 -0.33 2.96 14.08
CA LEU A 55 0.21 3.37 12.78
C LEU A 55 -0.16 4.81 12.40
N ARG A 56 -1.12 5.41 13.10
CA ARG A 56 -1.76 6.67 12.73
C ARG A 56 -0.80 7.81 12.48
N ASP A 57 0.27 7.95 13.28
CA ASP A 57 1.21 9.08 13.20
C ASP A 57 2.53 8.73 12.51
N ARG A 58 2.70 7.46 12.11
CA ARG A 58 3.96 6.98 11.54
C ARG A 58 4.16 7.50 10.11
N PRO A 59 5.36 7.94 9.72
CA PRO A 59 5.66 8.29 8.34
C PRO A 59 5.54 7.05 7.45
N LEU A 60 5.04 7.22 6.23
CA LEU A 60 4.78 6.13 5.29
C LEU A 60 5.72 6.20 4.08
N ILE A 61 6.23 5.04 3.68
CA ILE A 61 6.87 4.81 2.39
C ILE A 61 5.98 3.84 1.63
N ILE A 62 5.53 4.23 0.44
CA ILE A 62 4.72 3.39 -0.43
C ILE A 62 5.57 2.96 -1.62
N ALA A 63 5.69 1.65 -1.82
CA ALA A 63 6.36 1.05 -2.97
C ALA A 63 5.37 0.16 -3.74
N GLY A 64 4.95 0.62 -4.93
CA GLY A 64 4.02 -0.08 -5.81
C GLY A 64 4.69 -0.50 -7.10
N PHE A 65 4.67 -1.80 -7.41
CA PHE A 65 5.23 -2.36 -8.65
C PHE A 65 4.12 -2.80 -9.58
N SER A 66 4.07 -2.27 -10.81
CA SER A 66 3.04 -2.59 -11.80
C SER A 66 1.64 -2.44 -11.19
N ILE A 67 0.94 -3.55 -10.98
CA ILE A 67 -0.38 -3.58 -10.35
C ILE A 67 -0.43 -2.95 -8.95
N GLY A 68 0.70 -2.90 -8.24
CA GLY A 68 0.77 -2.21 -6.95
C GLY A 68 0.46 -0.72 -7.06
N ALA A 69 0.82 -0.08 -8.18
CA ALA A 69 0.49 1.32 -8.44
C ALA A 69 -1.02 1.51 -8.69
N TYR A 70 -1.63 0.59 -9.44
CA TYR A 70 -3.08 0.55 -9.65
C TYR A 70 -3.84 0.39 -8.32
N LEU A 71 -3.40 -0.53 -7.46
CA LEU A 71 -3.97 -0.72 -6.12
C LEU A 71 -3.79 0.51 -5.24
N PHE A 72 -2.66 1.20 -5.33
CA PHE A 72 -2.47 2.50 -4.66
C PHE A 72 -3.49 3.54 -5.14
N GLY A 73 -3.83 3.57 -6.43
CA GLY A 73 -4.91 4.40 -6.96
C GLY A 73 -6.27 4.08 -6.32
N ILE A 74 -6.58 2.79 -6.12
CA ILE A 74 -7.80 2.36 -5.42
C ILE A 74 -7.77 2.82 -3.95
N LEU A 75 -6.63 2.70 -3.26
CA LEU A 75 -6.47 3.22 -1.90
C LEU A 75 -6.75 4.72 -1.82
N GLN A 76 -6.25 5.50 -2.77
CA GLN A 76 -6.52 6.94 -2.84
C GLN A 76 -8.01 7.26 -3.00
N ASN A 77 -8.75 6.45 -3.77
CA ASN A 77 -10.19 6.61 -3.91
C ASN A 77 -10.92 6.24 -2.61
N VAL A 78 -10.55 5.13 -1.98
CA VAL A 78 -11.10 4.72 -0.67
C VAL A 78 -10.91 5.81 0.38
N LEU A 79 -9.69 6.34 0.51
CA LEU A 79 -9.38 7.41 1.48
C LEU A 79 -10.26 8.63 1.25
N ARG A 80 -10.50 9.00 -0.01
CA ARG A 80 -11.32 10.16 -0.37
C ARG A 80 -12.82 9.95 -0.18
N GLU A 81 -13.32 8.77 -0.54
CA GLU A 81 -14.75 8.45 -0.52
C GLU A 81 -15.24 8.07 0.88
N GLU A 82 -14.48 7.23 1.59
CA GLU A 82 -14.89 6.65 2.87
C GLU A 82 -14.40 7.48 4.06
N TYR A 83 -13.32 8.25 3.89
CA TYR A 83 -12.70 9.05 4.94
C TYR A 83 -12.39 10.50 4.51
N PRO A 84 -13.37 11.26 3.97
CA PRO A 84 -13.14 12.56 3.32
C PRO A 84 -12.57 13.66 4.23
N SER A 85 -12.73 13.54 5.54
CA SER A 85 -12.20 14.48 6.54
C SER A 85 -10.84 14.06 7.12
N ASP A 86 -10.32 12.90 6.71
CA ASP A 86 -9.11 12.29 7.26
C ASP A 86 -7.95 12.35 6.25
N ASP A 87 -7.40 13.55 6.08
CA ASP A 87 -6.23 13.77 5.22
C ASP A 87 -4.92 13.24 5.83
N HIS A 88 -5.01 12.54 6.97
CA HIS A 88 -3.88 12.13 7.78
C HIS A 88 -3.01 11.07 7.12
N VAL A 89 -3.59 10.15 6.34
CA VAL A 89 -2.82 9.11 5.66
C VAL A 89 -1.95 9.73 4.56
N ASN A 90 -2.52 10.55 3.68
CA ASN A 90 -1.80 11.19 2.59
C ASN A 90 -0.75 12.19 3.10
N GLY A 91 -1.08 12.95 4.14
CA GLY A 91 -0.14 13.90 4.77
C GLY A 91 1.09 13.26 5.41
N ARG A 92 1.14 11.93 5.57
CA ARG A 92 2.27 11.18 6.14
C ARG A 92 3.11 10.42 5.12
N ILE A 93 2.69 10.36 3.86
CA ILE A 93 3.50 9.73 2.81
C ILE A 93 4.75 10.59 2.59
N ARG A 94 5.93 10.03 2.90
CA ARG A 94 7.22 10.71 2.75
C ARG A 94 7.95 10.27 1.49
N CYS A 95 7.60 9.11 0.95
CA CYS A 95 8.15 8.60 -0.27
C CYS A 95 7.11 7.74 -0.99
N LEU A 96 7.01 7.93 -2.31
CA LEU A 96 6.18 7.14 -3.20
C LEU A 96 7.06 6.64 -4.34
N VAL A 97 7.25 5.33 -4.41
CA VAL A 97 7.99 4.64 -5.47
C VAL A 97 7.00 3.84 -6.28
N LEU A 98 6.76 4.28 -7.53
CA LEU A 98 5.93 3.57 -8.49
C LEU A 98 6.83 3.05 -9.61
N ASP A 99 7.06 1.75 -9.64
CA ASP A 99 7.87 1.10 -10.67
C ASP A 99 6.96 0.46 -11.71
N SER A 100 7.11 0.92 -12.95
CA SER A 100 6.40 0.41 -14.12
C SER A 100 4.87 0.38 -13.92
N PRO A 101 4.24 1.50 -13.48
CA PRO A 101 2.83 1.53 -13.11
C PRO A 101 1.92 1.20 -14.29
N VAL A 102 0.77 0.58 -13.99
CA VAL A 102 -0.31 0.30 -14.94
C VAL A 102 -1.59 1.03 -14.56
#